data_AF-K9Z7P8-F1
#
_entry.id   AF-K9Z7P8-F1
#
_cell.length_a   1.000
_cell.length_b   1.000
_cell.length_c   1.000
_cell.angle_alpha   90.00
_cell.angle_beta   90.00
_cell.angle_gamma   90.00
#
_symmetry.space_group_name_H-M   'P 1'
#
loop_
_entity.id
_entity.type
_entity.pdbx_description
1 polymer ?
#
loop_
_entity_poly.entity_id
_entity_poly.type
_entity_poly.pdbx_seq_one_letter_code
_entity_poly.pdbx_strand_id
1 'polypeptide(L)' 'MRLLYTMPYTTEDGGRLNNFANEPKVYQAEPPNKNQKRNYIIWGALAIILLGGVVAIAFYASNI' A
#
# COMPACT_ATOMS: atom_id res chain seq x y z
N MET A 1 36.03 -5.75 -22.50
CA MET A 1 35.87 -4.97 -21.26
C MET A 1 34.39 -4.66 -21.11
N ARG A 2 33.77 -5.16 -20.04
CA ARG A 2 32.34 -5.24 -19.78
C ARG A 2 31.88 -3.95 -19.09
N LEU A 3 31.06 -3.14 -19.74
CA LEU A 3 30.44 -1.98 -19.09
C LEU A 3 29.17 -2.46 -18.36
N LEU A 4 29.34 -2.77 -17.07
CA LEU A 4 28.24 -2.97 -16.11
C LEU A 4 27.64 -1.61 -15.71
N TYR A 5 27.16 -0.85 -16.69
CA TYR A 5 26.33 0.32 -16.46
C TYR A 5 24.97 0.00 -17.05
N THR A 6 23.95 -0.03 -16.20
CA THR A 6 22.56 -0.24 -16.59
C THR A 6 22.22 0.69 -17.74
N MET A 7 21.89 0.16 -18.91
CA MET A 7 21.31 0.97 -19.98
C MET A 7 19.89 1.33 -19.50
N PRO A 8 19.58 2.61 -19.21
CA PRO A 8 18.27 3.00 -18.67
C PRO A 8 17.12 2.80 -19.68
N TYR A 9 17.46 2.36 -20.89
CA TYR A 9 16.53 2.05 -21.97
C TYR A 9 16.89 0.66 -22.49
N THR A 10 15.88 -0.21 -22.62
CA THR A 10 16.04 -1.46 -23.35
C THR A 10 16.22 -1.10 -24.82
N THR A 11 17.19 -1.72 -25.50
CA THR A 11 17.21 -1.65 -26.96
C THR A 11 16.09 -2.55 -27.46
N GLU A 12 15.17 -2.00 -28.26
CA GLU A 12 14.23 -2.85 -29.00
C GLU A 12 15.05 -3.71 -29.99
N ASP A 13 14.60 -4.93 -30.32
CA ASP A 13 15.32 -5.83 -31.24
C ASP A 13 15.64 -5.19 -32.62
N GLY A 14 14.92 -4.11 -32.97
CA GLY A 14 15.16 -3.27 -34.16
C GLY A 14 16.17 -2.12 -33.99
N GLY A 15 16.91 -2.05 -32.88
CA GLY A 15 17.94 -1.03 -32.64
C GLY A 15 17.42 0.38 -32.31
N ARG A 16 16.12 0.52 -32.04
CA ARG A 16 15.48 1.79 -31.67
C ARG A 16 15.53 2.00 -30.15
N LEU A 17 15.62 3.27 -29.74
CA LEU A 17 15.47 3.67 -28.35
C LEU A 17 14.05 3.32 -27.88
N ASN A 18 13.94 2.44 -26.89
CA ASN A 18 12.66 2.12 -26.29
C ASN A 18 12.17 3.29 -25.42
N ASN A 19 11.01 3.87 -25.76
CA ASN A 19 10.33 4.91 -24.99
C ASN A 19 9.06 4.39 -24.28
N PHE A 20 8.89 3.08 -24.20
CA PHE A 20 7.88 2.45 -23.35
C PHE A 20 8.34 2.48 -21.89
N ALA A 21 7.38 2.66 -20.98
CA ALA A 21 7.66 2.56 -19.56
C ALA A 21 8.20 1.17 -19.22
N ASN A 22 9.23 1.12 -18.38
CA ASN A 22 9.77 -0.14 -17.89
C ASN A 22 8.68 -0.88 -17.12
N GLU A 23 8.44 -2.15 -17.41
CA GLU A 23 7.41 -2.91 -16.72
C GLU A 23 7.68 -2.89 -15.20
N PRO A 24 6.69 -2.51 -14.38
CA PRO A 24 6.85 -2.51 -12.94
C PRO A 24 7.07 -3.95 -12.48
N LYS A 25 8.08 -4.17 -11.64
CA LYS A 25 8.27 -5.47 -10.99
C LYS A 25 7.03 -5.79 -10.17
N VAL A 26 6.28 -6.82 -10.59
CA VAL A 26 5.13 -7.30 -9.84
C VAL A 26 5.64 -7.93 -8.54
N TYR A 27 5.38 -7.28 -7.41
CA TYR A 27 5.67 -7.83 -6.09
C TYR A 27 4.44 -8.56 -5.57
N GLN A 28 4.63 -9.75 -5.00
CA GLN A 28 3.55 -10.43 -4.29
C GLN A 28 3.36 -9.80 -2.92
N ALA A 29 2.10 -9.67 -2.50
CA ALA A 29 1.80 -9.25 -1.14
C ALA A 29 2.22 -10.35 -0.17
N GLU A 30 3.05 -10.01 0.81
CA GLU A 30 3.38 -10.93 1.89
C GLU A 30 2.19 -11.04 2.86
N PRO A 31 1.91 -12.24 3.40
CA PRO A 31 0.90 -12.39 4.44
C PRO A 31 1.34 -11.62 5.70
N PRO A 32 0.39 -11.07 6.48
CA PRO A 32 0.73 -10.29 7.67
C PRO A 32 1.43 -11.14 8.72
N ASN A 33 2.51 -10.62 9.28
CA ASN A 33 3.24 -11.23 10.38
C ASN A 33 2.45 -11.11 11.71
N LYS A 34 2.93 -11.77 12.78
CA LYS A 34 2.25 -11.81 14.08
C LYS A 34 1.98 -10.40 14.67
N ASN A 35 2.92 -9.47 14.51
CA ASN A 35 2.76 -8.10 15.01
C ASN A 35 1.71 -7.33 14.18
N GLN A 36 1.71 -7.49 12.86
CA GLN A 36 0.71 -6.87 11.99
C GLN A 36 -0.70 -7.35 12.32
N LYS A 37 -0.90 -8.67 12.52
CA LYS A 37 -2.20 -9.23 12.92
C LYS A 37 -2.69 -8.66 14.26
N ARG A 38 -1.81 -8.57 15.27
CA ARG A 38 -2.15 -7.94 16.56
C ARG A 38 -2.53 -6.48 16.38
N ASN A 39 -1.75 -5.73 15.61
CA ASN A 39 -2.01 -4.31 15.38
C ASN A 39 -3.33 -4.09 14.63
N TYR A 40 -3.71 -4.96 13.69
CA TYR A 40 -5.02 -4.86 13.03
C TYR A 40 -6.18 -5.01 14.00
N ILE A 41 -6.08 -5.92 14.97
CA ILE A 41 -7.09 -6.07 16.03
C ILE A 41 -7.17 -4.79 16.87
N ILE A 42 -6.01 -4.25 17.27
CA ILE A 42 -5.95 -2.99 18.05
C ILE A 42 -6.60 -1.84 17.27
N TRP A 43 -6.25 -1.67 15.99
CA TRP A 43 -6.83 -0.63 15.15
C TRP A 43 -8.32 -0.81 14.93
N GLY A 44 -8.78 -2.05 14.73
CA GLY A 44 -10.21 -2.36 14.64
C GLY A 44 -10.96 -1.99 15.92
N ALA A 45 -10.41 -2.33 17.09
CA ALA A 45 -11.01 -1.98 18.37
C ALA A 45 -11.07 -0.47 18.59
N LEU A 46 -9.97 0.25 18.29
CA LEU A 46 -9.91 1.71 18.39
C LEU A 46 -10.93 2.38 17.45
N ALA A 47 -11.08 1.88 16.22
CA ALA A 47 -12.06 2.40 15.28
C ALA A 47 -13.51 2.21 15.78
N ILE A 48 -13.83 1.03 16.34
CA ILE A 48 -15.16 0.78 16.91
C ILE A 48 -15.43 1.69 18.10
N ILE A 49 -14.46 1.83 19.01
CA ILE A 49 -14.60 2.73 20.18
C ILE A 49 -14.81 4.18 19.74
N LEU A 50 -14.02 4.65 18.77
CA LEU A 50 -14.14 6.00 18.25
C LEU A 50 -15.52 6.23 17.62
N LEU A 51 -15.93 5.37 16.69
CA LEU A 51 -17.21 5.50 16.00
C LEU A 51 -18.38 5.38 16.98
N GLY A 52 -18.34 4.41 17.89
CA GLY A 52 -19.35 4.23 18.94
C GLY A 52 -19.43 5.44 19.85
N GLY A 53 -18.29 6.02 20.25
CA GLY A 53 -18.25 7.25 21.05
C GLY A 53 -18.86 8.44 20.32
N VAL A 54 -18.50 8.65 19.05
CA VAL A 54 -19.07 9.74 18.23
C VAL A 54 -20.58 9.58 18.08
N VAL A 55 -21.06 8.37 17.77
CA VAL A 55 -22.51 8.08 17.66
C VAL A 55 -23.22 8.30 18.99
N ALA A 56 -22.63 7.85 20.11
CA ALA A 56 -23.20 8.04 21.44
C ALA A 56 -23.32 9.52 21.80
N ILE A 57 -22.28 10.32 21.53
CA ILE A 57 -22.30 11.78 21.74
C ILE A 57 -23.38 12.43 20.89
N ALA A 58 -23.43 12.11 19.59
CA ALA A 58 -24.42 12.67 18.68
C ALA A 58 -25.85 12.32 19.10
N PHE A 59 -26.08 11.07 19.49
CA PHE A 59 -27.37 10.61 20.02
C PHE A 59 -27.74 11.38 21.29
N TYR A 60 -26.85 11.45 22.28
CA TYR A 60 -27.10 12.17 23.53
C TYR A 60 -27.43 13.64 23.27
N ALA A 61 -26.63 14.34 22.46
CA ALA A 61 -26.82 15.74 22.13
C ALA A 61 -28.12 16.02 21.35
N SER A 62 -28.63 15.05 20.59
CA SER A 62 -29.87 15.19 19.80
C SER A 62 -31.14 14.90 20.60
N ASN A 63 -31.03 14.28 21.77
CA ASN A 63 -32.15 13.89 22.62
C ASN A 63 -32.34 14.80 23.84
N ILE A 64 -31.61 15.91 23.91
CA ILE A 64 -31.73 16.98 24.92
C ILE A 64 -32.25 18.23 24.21
#